data_AF-A0A1Y5TYD0-F1
#
_entry.id   AF-A0A1Y5TYD0-F1
#
_cell.length_a   1.000
_cell.length_b   1.000
_cell.length_c   1.000
_cell.angle_alpha   90.00
_cell.angle_beta   90.00
_cell.angle_gamma   90.00
#
_symmetry.space_group_name_H-M   'P 1'
#
loop_
_entity.id
_entity.type
_entity.pdbx_description
1 polymer ?
#
loop_
_entity_poly.entity_id
_entity_poly.type
_entity_poly.pdbx_seq_one_letter_code
_entity_poly.pdbx_strand_id
1 'polypeptide(L)' 'MSQIDIPSPCVGICILESDTGLCRGCWRSGAEIADWPGMPNEARMALLAVLRARRGGRARPRKRPARARFAGTPEANEGG' A
#
# COMPACT_ATOMS: atom_id res chain seq x y z
N MET A 1 35.80 -1.84 4.35
CA MET A 1 34.68 -1.26 3.58
C MET A 1 33.45 -1.23 4.46
N SER A 2 32.87 -0.07 4.71
CA SER A 2 31.65 0.06 5.52
C SER A 2 30.46 -0.44 4.69
N GLN A 3 29.98 -1.64 5.00
CA GLN A 3 28.75 -2.17 4.44
C GLN A 3 27.63 -1.19 4.81
N ILE A 4 26.98 -0.56 3.82
CA ILE A 4 25.78 0.24 4.09
C ILE A 4 24.68 -0.74 4.50
N ASP A 5 24.34 -0.76 5.79
CA ASP A 5 23.24 -1.58 6.28
C ASP A 5 21.92 -0.98 5.79
N ILE A 6 21.30 -1.63 4.81
CA ILE A 6 19.95 -1.28 4.35
C ILE A 6 18.95 -1.88 5.35
N PRO A 7 18.19 -1.04 6.09
CA PRO A 7 17.28 -1.53 7.11
C PRO A 7 16.14 -2.33 6.49
N SER A 8 15.69 -3.37 7.21
CA SER A 8 14.54 -4.18 6.79
C SER A 8 13.25 -3.37 6.83
N PRO A 9 12.38 -3.45 5.81
CA PRO A 9 11.06 -2.81 5.82
C PRO A 9 10.03 -3.58 6.68
N CYS A 10 10.49 -4.48 7.55
CA CYS A 10 9.64 -5.28 8.42
C CYS A 10 9.01 -4.41 9.51
N VAL A 11 7.70 -4.59 9.73
CA VAL A 11 6.93 -3.87 10.76
C VAL A 11 6.50 -4.79 11.91
N GLY A 12 7.13 -5.96 12.04
CA GLY A 12 6.78 -6.96 13.05
C GLY A 12 5.50 -7.76 12.77
N ILE A 13 4.90 -7.58 11.58
CA ILE A 13 3.71 -8.33 11.14
C ILE A 13 4.14 -9.29 10.03
N CYS A 14 4.01 -10.59 10.25
CA CYS A 14 4.30 -11.63 9.28
C CYS A 14 3.03 -12.43 8.94
N ILE A 15 2.10 -11.78 8.24
CA ILE A 15 0.84 -12.41 7.79
C ILE A 15 0.82 -12.33 6.26
N LEU A 16 0.94 -13.46 5.59
CA LEU A 16 0.84 -13.55 4.13
C LEU A 16 -0.64 -13.59 3.73
N GLU A 17 -1.04 -12.69 2.85
CA GLU A 17 -2.39 -12.67 2.27
C GLU A 17 -2.52 -13.79 1.24
N SER A 18 -3.49 -14.68 1.40
CA SER A 18 -3.70 -15.83 0.51
C SER A 18 -3.98 -15.46 -0.95
N ASP A 19 -4.60 -14.30 -1.18
CA ASP A 19 -4.97 -13.80 -2.51
C ASP A 19 -3.76 -13.31 -3.32
N THR A 20 -2.77 -12.70 -2.64
CA THR A 20 -1.63 -12.05 -3.32
C THR A 20 -0.29 -12.72 -3.03
N GLY A 21 -0.23 -13.60 -2.02
CA GLY A 21 1.02 -14.18 -1.52
C GLY A 21 1.97 -13.16 -0.88
N LEU A 22 1.49 -11.95 -0.54
CA LEU A 22 2.29 -10.88 0.02
C LEU A 22 2.00 -10.67 1.51
N CYS A 23 3.02 -10.27 2.25
CA CYS A 23 2.89 -9.90 3.64
C CYS A 23 2.07 -8.63 3.81
N ARG A 24 1.01 -8.64 4.62
CA ARG A 24 0.15 -7.48 4.90
C ARG A 24 0.93 -6.27 5.46
N GLY A 25 2.02 -6.52 6.19
CA GLY A 25 2.83 -5.47 6.82
C GLY A 25 3.91 -4.91 5.89
N CYS A 26 4.86 -5.77 5.49
CA CYS A 26 6.03 -5.36 4.71
C CYS A 26 5.84 -5.46 3.18
N TRP A 27 4.74 -6.06 2.70
CA TRP A 27 4.38 -6.23 1.28
C TRP A 27 5.35 -7.10 0.47
N ARG A 28 6.18 -7.86 1.18
CA ARG A 28 7.11 -8.84 0.61
C ARG A 28 6.44 -10.19 0.47
N SER A 29 6.82 -10.94 -0.55
CA SER A 29 6.47 -12.36 -0.67
C SER A 29 7.28 -13.20 0.33
N GLY A 30 6.83 -14.44 0.58
CA GLY A 30 7.57 -15.39 1.41
C GLY A 30 9.01 -15.64 0.91
N ALA A 31 9.18 -15.76 -0.42
CA ALA A 31 10.49 -15.90 -1.04
C ALA A 31 11.38 -14.68 -0.80
N GLU A 32 10.85 -13.46 -1.03
CA GLU A 32 11.59 -12.22 -0.79
C GLU A 32 12.00 -12.07 0.69
N ILE A 33 11.20 -12.56 1.64
CA ILE A 33 11.54 -12.55 3.07
C ILE A 33 12.70 -13.51 3.35
N ALA A 34 12.66 -14.73 2.79
CA ALA A 34 13.70 -15.74 2.96
C ALA A 34 15.05 -15.30 2.35
N ASP A 35 15.00 -14.61 1.21
CA ASP A 35 16.20 -14.17 0.49
C ASP A 35 16.87 -12.92 1.09
N TRP A 36 16.16 -12.12 1.90
CA TRP A 36 16.68 -10.86 2.47
C TRP A 36 18.07 -10.91 3.11
N PRO A 37 18.36 -11.86 4.05
CA PRO A 37 19.67 -11.91 4.69
C PRO A 37 20.82 -12.13 3.69
N GLY A 38 20.57 -12.85 2.59
CA GLY A 38 21.55 -13.10 1.53
C GLY A 38 21.62 -12.05 0.43
N MET A 39 20.69 -11.10 0.36
CA MET A 39 20.66 -10.09 -0.71
C MET A 39 21.77 -9.03 -0.54
N PRO A 40 22.47 -8.66 -1.64
CA PRO A 40 23.37 -7.51 -1.64
C PRO A 40 22.58 -6.19 -1.54
N ASN A 41 23.26 -5.12 -1.11
CA ASN A 41 22.64 -3.82 -0.87
C ASN A 41 21.87 -3.25 -2.08
N GLU A 42 22.41 -3.42 -3.29
CA GLU A 42 21.75 -2.99 -4.53
C GLU A 42 20.41 -3.70 -4.73
N ALA A 43 20.38 -5.02 -4.53
CA ALA A 43 19.16 -5.82 -4.60
C ALA A 43 18.16 -5.42 -3.50
N ARG A 44 18.64 -5.15 -2.28
CA ARG A 44 17.80 -4.65 -1.18
C ARG A 44 17.16 -3.30 -1.53
N MET A 45 17.92 -2.38 -2.14
CA MET A 45 17.40 -1.08 -2.57
C MET A 45 16.38 -1.20 -3.70
N ALA A 46 16.66 -2.04 -4.71
CA ALA A 46 15.73 -2.31 -5.80
C ALA A 46 14.42 -2.89 -5.26
N LEU A 47 14.51 -3.87 -4.34
CA LEU A 47 13.34 -4.46 -3.72
C LEU A 47 12.53 -3.43 -2.93
N LEU A 48 13.17 -2.55 -2.15
CA LEU A 48 12.48 -1.46 -1.45
C LEU A 48 11.72 -0.53 -2.41
N ALA A 49 12.28 -0.22 -3.58
CA ALA A 49 11.58 0.56 -4.60
C ALA A 49 10.33 -0.16 -5.12
N VAL A 50 10.43 -1.46 -5.39
CA VAL A 50 9.30 -2.30 -5.80
C VAL A 50 8.22 -2.33 -4.71
N LEU A 51 8.59 -2.50 -3.44
CA LEU A 51 7.64 -2.50 -2.32
C LEU A 51 6.90 -1.16 -2.17
N ARG A 52 7.59 -0.04 -2.39
CA ARG A 52 6.94 1.30 -2.41
C ARG A 52 5.92 1.40 -3.53
N ALA A 53 6.24 0.91 -4.73
CA ALA A 53 5.31 0.90 -5.86
C ALA A 53 4.08 0.01 -5.59
N ARG A 54 4.29 -1.19 -5.01
CA ARG A 54 3.21 -2.10 -4.58
C ARG A 54 2.26 -1.46 -3.57
N ARG A 55 2.80 -0.70 -2.60
CA ARG A 55 2.02 0.07 -1.61
C ARG A 55 1.25 1.24 -2.25
N GLY A 56 1.87 1.96 -3.18
CA GLY A 56 1.27 3.12 -3.86
C GLY A 56 0.15 2.75 -4.83
N GLY A 57 0.27 1.63 -5.55
CA GLY A 57 -0.77 1.13 -6.46
C GLY A 57 -2.03 0.65 -5.74
N ARG A 58 -1.92 0.27 -4.47
CA ARG A 58 -3.06 -0.07 -3.60
C ARG A 58 -3.55 1.17 -2.85
N ALA A 59 -3.73 2.27 -3.58
CA ALA A 59 -4.44 3.43 -3.09
C ALA A 59 -5.81 2.96 -2.62
N ARG A 60 -6.00 2.97 -1.29
CA ARG A 60 -7.29 2.75 -0.62
C ARG A 60 -8.35 3.42 -1.47
N PRO A 61 -9.42 2.72 -1.93
CA PRO A 61 -10.48 3.39 -2.67
C PRO A 61 -10.89 4.57 -1.79
N ARG A 62 -10.67 5.79 -2.29
CA ARG A 62 -11.02 7.00 -1.54
C ARG A 62 -12.49 6.80 -1.22
N LYS A 63 -12.80 6.57 0.06
CA LYS A 63 -14.17 6.43 0.54
C LYS A 63 -14.88 7.64 -0.04
N ARG A 64 -15.74 7.46 -1.06
CA ARG A 64 -16.55 8.56 -1.60
C ARG A 64 -17.27 9.15 -0.39
N PRO A 65 -17.11 10.44 -0.07
CA PRO A 65 -17.86 11.00 1.04
C PRO A 65 -19.35 10.81 0.72
N ALA A 66 -20.07 10.10 1.59
CA ALA A 66 -21.46 9.70 1.39
C ALA A 66 -22.47 10.87 1.50
N ARG A 67 -22.04 12.10 1.20
CA ARG A 67 -22.87 13.31 1.30
C ARG A 67 -22.93 14.07 -0.02
N ALA A 68 -23.61 13.48 -1.00
CA ALA A 68 -24.09 14.19 -2.19
C ALA A 68 -25.57 13.83 -2.39
N ARG A 69 -26.41 14.16 -1.38
CA ARG A 69 -27.85 13.85 -1.38
C ARG A 69 -28.77 15.02 -1.00
N PHE A 70 -28.27 16.26 -0.94
CA PHE A 70 -29.14 17.43 -0.77
C PHE A 70 -28.76 18.53 -1.78
N ALA A 71 -29.21 18.35 -3.02
CA ALA A 71 -29.61 19.43 -3.91
C ALA A 71 -31.04 19.03 -4.31
N GLY A 72 -32.09 19.58 -3.69
CA GLY A 72 -32.48 20.98 -3.83
C GLY A 72 -33.36 21.10 -5.07
N THR A 73 -34.60 20.59 -5.01
CA THR A 73 -35.61 20.76 -6.06
C THR A 73 -36.10 22.21 -6.09
N PRO A 74 -36.25 22.84 -7.27
CA PRO A 74 -36.88 24.15 -7.39
C PRO A 74 -38.41 23.95 -7.34
N GLU A 75 -39.05 24.37 -6.25
CA GLU A 75 -40.51 24.46 -6.19
C GLU A 75 -40.92 25.83 -6.73
N ALA A 76 -41.43 25.81 -7.97
CA ALA A 76 -42.23 26.87 -8.52
C ALA A 76 -43.56 26.94 -7.75
N ASN A 77 -43.93 28.12 -7.24
CA ASN A 77 -45.32 28.41 -6.93
C ASN A 77 -45.64 29.86 -7.28
N GLU A 78 -46.59 29.97 -8.21
CA GLU A 78 -47.15 31.15 -8.85
C GLU A 78 -47.98 31.97 -7.85
N GLY A 79 -47.70 33.27 -7.77
CA GLY A 79 -48.49 34.24 -7.00
C GLY A 79 -49.38 35.08 -7.91
N GLY A 80 -50.69 34.96 -7.68
CA GLY A 80 -51.73 36.01 -7.65
C GLY A 80 -51.73 37.11 -8.69
#